data_AF-A0A1R2D4I5-F1
#
_entry.id   AF-A0A1R2D4I5-F1
#
_cell.length_a   1.000
_cell.length_b   1.000
_cell.length_c   1.000
_cell.angle_alpha   90.00
_cell.angle_beta   90.00
_cell.angle_gamma   90.00
#
_symmetry.space_group_name_H-M   'P 1'
#
loop_
_entity.id
_entity.type
_entity.pdbx_description
1 polymer ?
#
loop_
_entity_poly.entity_id
_entity_poly.type
_entity_poly.pdbx_seq_one_letter_code
_entity_poly.pdbx_strand_id
1 'polypeptide(L)'
;MNFFGKMKILCACSAVAKFECHCKAQIQYFCSNCSSKHIEIPNLAHKLQTISIAINDLSSSALINFIKDSLNNINTIKTSISAKMHKIFLALQGHANTALKGISLLRKNLKSLLNILINSPQNICEWNIKRILAQDLQDTIEDLSTWELYSVNFNIEAFEIPWVIFENNYENCVSYKKLEPSYDMKSMIKAKQPIKPAEKNKISSIEIKEIFTEENKLEINKRLERKELVLYCEKNHKLVWSYIVPLEYFLLRGNRIVQCNFCGKEFSRPCWHCSQCVFDVCEECGTNQGIACPKLVCDNGHELLWKCTVAENYKSASNNNSWRCNNCRCLKSTSSWNCNQCKYDICQQCAFKKEVPPIELKSKCILNHNLIQEKHIGKYKCKSCSDYIMNIGHSCFICNFHVCVKCFKNYNLDIPQNPILSCFNKHLLRWNTQRQFGCNACARNMQSSFHCMSCNYDLCFACADYLEDVVRLNIIRTDNNKHQLMERFMLSGSNNYVSSCGSCNKQFVLNNLVFSCEICKFYICITCFKNNRVTQKIRNTFKVI
;
A
#
# COMPACT_ATOMS: atom_id res chain seq x y z
N MET A 1 -28.70 5.67 -14.86
CA MET A 1 -29.63 6.25 -13.87
C MET A 1 -30.55 7.23 -14.59
N ASN A 2 -31.77 6.81 -14.95
CA ASN A 2 -32.78 7.68 -15.58
C ASN A 2 -33.71 8.23 -14.49
N PHE A 3 -33.20 9.15 -13.66
CA PHE A 3 -33.92 9.70 -12.51
C PHE A 3 -34.44 11.13 -12.71
N PHE A 4 -34.52 11.60 -13.96
CA PHE A 4 -35.38 12.76 -14.25
C PHE A 4 -36.78 12.22 -14.57
N GLY A 5 -37.57 12.00 -13.52
CA GLY A 5 -39.00 11.83 -13.67
C GLY A 5 -39.53 13.06 -14.40
N LYS A 6 -40.00 12.89 -15.64
CA LYS A 6 -40.62 13.98 -16.40
C LYS A 6 -41.63 14.67 -15.48
N MET A 7 -41.50 15.98 -15.29
CA MET A 7 -42.53 16.77 -14.60
C MET A 7 -43.84 16.54 -15.37
N LYS A 8 -44.72 15.72 -14.81
CA LYS A 8 -46.02 15.42 -15.41
C LYS A 8 -46.94 16.55 -14.99
N ILE A 9 -47.26 17.43 -15.93
CA ILE A 9 -48.34 18.39 -15.72
C ILE A 9 -49.63 17.57 -15.65
N LEU A 10 -50.35 17.68 -14.53
CA LEU A 10 -51.57 16.91 -14.29
C LEU A 10 -52.79 17.77 -14.63
N CYS A 11 -53.78 17.14 -15.24
CA CYS A 11 -55.12 17.65 -15.34
C CYS A 11 -55.75 17.73 -13.94
N ALA A 12 -56.79 18.56 -13.77
CA ALA A 12 -57.55 18.61 -12.52
C ALA A 12 -58.08 17.24 -12.04
N CYS A 13 -58.29 16.28 -12.96
CA CYS A 13 -58.67 14.90 -12.64
C CYS A 13 -57.49 13.99 -12.24
N SER A 14 -56.29 14.56 -12.01
CA SER A 14 -55.03 13.86 -11.72
C SER A 14 -54.46 13.00 -12.86
N ALA A 15 -55.11 12.93 -14.02
CA ALA A 15 -54.54 12.29 -15.21
C ALA A 15 -53.46 13.18 -15.87
N VAL A 16 -52.52 12.59 -16.61
CA VAL A 16 -51.48 13.35 -17.33
C VAL A 16 -52.14 14.24 -18.39
N ALA A 17 -51.88 15.55 -18.32
CA ALA A 17 -52.37 16.49 -19.31
C ALA A 17 -51.70 16.25 -20.66
N LYS A 18 -52.50 16.27 -21.73
CA LYS A 18 -52.05 16.20 -23.12
C LYS A 18 -52.31 17.50 -23.88
N PHE A 19 -53.15 18.37 -23.32
CA PHE A 19 -53.58 19.61 -23.94
C PHE A 19 -53.49 20.76 -22.96
N GLU A 20 -53.07 21.93 -23.44
CA GLU A 20 -53.23 23.21 -22.75
C GLU A 20 -54.30 24.02 -23.47
N CYS A 21 -55.15 24.71 -22.72
CA CYS A 21 -56.18 25.58 -23.25
C CYS A 21 -55.98 26.98 -22.68
N HIS A 22 -55.95 27.98 -23.54
CA HIS A 22 -55.98 29.38 -23.14
C HIS A 22 -57.43 29.86 -23.21
N CYS A 23 -58.13 29.84 -22.07
CA CYS A 23 -59.49 30.39 -21.94
C CYS A 23 -59.60 31.17 -20.63
N LYS A 24 -60.56 32.11 -20.52
CA LYS A 24 -60.78 32.93 -19.31
C LYS A 24 -59.52 33.64 -18.77
N ALA A 25 -58.62 34.07 -19.66
CA ALA A 25 -57.33 34.68 -19.32
C ALA A 25 -56.41 33.81 -18.42
N GLN A 26 -56.63 32.48 -18.38
CA GLN A 26 -55.82 31.52 -17.64
C GLN A 26 -55.38 30.36 -18.56
N ILE A 27 -54.25 29.73 -18.21
CA ILE A 27 -53.78 28.50 -18.87
C ILE A 27 -54.29 27.32 -18.05
N GLN A 28 -55.07 26.44 -18.68
CA GLN A 28 -55.60 25.23 -18.05
C GLN A 28 -55.09 23.98 -18.77
N TYR A 29 -54.79 22.93 -18.02
CA TYR A 29 -54.20 21.69 -18.54
C TYR A 29 -55.19 20.53 -18.46
N PHE A 30 -55.36 19.80 -19.56
CA PHE A 30 -56.38 18.78 -19.71
C PHE A 30 -55.83 17.45 -20.23
N CYS A 31 -56.33 16.35 -19.68
CA CYS A 31 -56.20 15.04 -20.32
C CYS A 31 -57.22 14.91 -21.48
N SER A 32 -57.07 13.90 -22.34
CA SER A 32 -57.96 13.69 -23.51
C SER A 32 -59.45 13.69 -23.17
N ASN A 33 -59.85 13.11 -22.04
CA ASN A 33 -61.26 13.03 -21.68
C ASN A 33 -61.79 14.36 -21.12
N CYS A 34 -60.97 15.07 -20.35
CA CYS A 34 -61.36 16.36 -19.78
C CYS A 34 -61.32 17.48 -20.82
N SER A 35 -60.47 17.39 -21.86
CA SER A 35 -60.44 18.37 -22.94
C SER A 35 -61.73 18.35 -23.75
N SER A 36 -62.26 17.17 -24.09
CA SER A 36 -63.51 17.07 -24.84
C SER A 36 -64.67 17.70 -24.07
N LYS A 37 -64.81 17.37 -22.78
CA LYS A 37 -65.83 17.99 -21.90
C LYS A 37 -65.63 19.50 -21.71
N HIS A 38 -64.39 19.96 -21.71
CA HIS A 38 -64.08 21.38 -21.52
C HIS A 38 -64.44 22.22 -22.75
N ILE A 39 -64.27 21.69 -23.96
CA ILE A 39 -64.59 22.38 -25.22
C ILE A 39 -66.10 22.50 -25.44
N GLU A 40 -66.90 21.61 -24.84
CA GLU A 40 -68.36 21.65 -24.91
C GLU A 40 -68.99 22.80 -24.13
N ILE A 41 -68.22 23.59 -23.36
CA ILE A 41 -68.76 24.73 -22.60
C ILE A 41 -69.08 25.88 -23.56
N PRO A 42 -70.37 26.21 -23.79
CA PRO A 42 -70.74 27.26 -24.74
C PRO A 42 -70.30 28.65 -24.25
N ASN A 43 -70.09 29.57 -25.19
CA ASN A 43 -69.73 30.98 -24.97
C ASN A 43 -68.31 31.25 -24.45
N LEU A 44 -67.38 30.28 -24.58
CA LEU A 44 -65.95 30.48 -24.32
C LEU A 44 -65.13 30.26 -25.59
N ALA A 45 -64.26 31.22 -25.92
CA ALA A 45 -63.26 31.02 -26.97
C ALA A 45 -62.15 30.13 -26.42
N HIS A 46 -62.10 28.87 -26.87
CA HIS A 46 -61.07 27.91 -26.50
C HIS A 46 -59.94 27.92 -27.53
N LYS A 47 -58.71 28.22 -27.10
CA LYS A 47 -57.50 27.96 -27.89
C LYS A 47 -56.78 26.75 -27.31
N LEU A 48 -57.19 25.56 -27.75
CA LEU A 48 -56.60 24.30 -27.34
C LEU A 48 -55.34 24.01 -28.15
N GLN A 49 -54.22 23.77 -27.46
CA GLN A 49 -52.94 23.36 -28.05
C GLN A 49 -52.51 22.03 -27.42
N THR A 50 -51.98 21.13 -28.23
CA THR A 50 -51.36 19.90 -27.71
C THR A 50 -50.05 20.25 -27.01
N ILE A 51 -49.85 19.78 -25.78
CA ILE A 51 -48.59 19.95 -25.00
C ILE A 51 -47.49 19.03 -25.56
N SER A 52 -47.55 18.64 -26.83
CA SER A 52 -46.47 17.94 -27.50
C SER A 52 -45.35 18.94 -27.74
N ILE A 53 -44.52 19.17 -26.73
CA ILE A 53 -43.18 19.72 -26.95
C ILE A 53 -42.51 18.68 -27.85
N ALA A 54 -42.41 18.97 -29.14
CA ALA A 54 -41.61 18.18 -30.05
C ALA A 54 -40.17 18.27 -29.55
N ILE A 55 -39.73 17.26 -28.79
CA ILE A 55 -38.35 17.18 -28.35
C ILE A 55 -37.54 16.99 -29.62
N ASN A 56 -36.85 18.05 -30.04
CA ASN A 56 -35.89 17.94 -31.11
C ASN A 56 -34.75 17.04 -30.61
N ASP A 57 -34.66 15.83 -31.16
CA ASP A 57 -33.69 14.82 -30.76
C ASP A 57 -32.24 15.34 -30.91
N LEU A 58 -31.98 16.22 -31.89
CA LEU A 58 -30.67 16.86 -32.06
C LEU A 58 -30.36 17.81 -30.90
N SER A 59 -31.31 18.66 -30.52
CA SER A 59 -31.16 19.57 -29.38
C SER A 59 -31.03 18.81 -28.05
N SER A 60 -31.77 17.71 -27.88
CA SER A 60 -31.65 16.86 -26.70
C SER A 60 -30.29 16.17 -26.63
N SER A 61 -29.81 15.63 -27.74
CA SER A 61 -28.48 15.02 -27.84
C SER A 61 -27.36 16.02 -27.56
N ALA A 62 -27.44 17.22 -28.12
CA ALA A 62 -26.49 18.30 -27.87
C ALA A 62 -26.44 18.71 -26.39
N LEU A 63 -27.60 18.87 -25.74
CA LEU A 63 -27.68 19.19 -24.31
C LEU A 63 -27.11 18.05 -23.44
N ILE A 64 -27.42 16.79 -23.76
CA ILE A 64 -26.88 15.63 -23.05
C ILE A 64 -25.35 15.59 -23.15
N ASN A 65 -24.79 15.84 -24.33
CA ASN A 65 -23.35 15.85 -24.52
C ASN A 65 -22.69 17.00 -23.76
N PHE A 66 -23.25 18.22 -23.83
CA PHE A 66 -22.77 19.35 -23.04
C PHE A 66 -22.75 19.07 -21.53
N ILE A 67 -23.80 18.44 -20.99
CA ILE A 67 -23.86 18.06 -19.57
C ILE A 67 -22.80 16.99 -19.25
N LYS A 68 -22.60 15.99 -20.12
CA LYS A 68 -21.55 14.97 -19.94
C LYS A 68 -20.16 15.60 -19.92
N ASP A 69 -19.88 16.51 -20.84
CA ASP A 69 -18.58 17.20 -20.93
C ASP A 69 -18.34 18.08 -19.70
N SER A 70 -19.36 18.79 -19.24
CA SER A 70 -19.31 19.59 -18.00
C SER A 70 -19.05 18.71 -16.77
N LEU A 71 -19.71 17.55 -16.66
CA LEU A 71 -19.48 16.59 -15.58
C LEU A 71 -18.05 16.01 -15.61
N ASN A 72 -17.55 15.70 -16.82
CA ASN A 72 -16.18 15.24 -17.00
C ASN A 72 -15.17 16.32 -16.58
N ASN A 73 -15.42 17.59 -16.93
CA ASN A 73 -14.57 18.70 -16.52
C ASN A 73 -14.54 18.87 -14.99
N ILE A 74 -15.69 18.82 -14.32
CA ILE A 74 -15.78 18.88 -12.85
C ILE A 74 -15.00 17.72 -12.21
N ASN A 75 -15.09 16.50 -12.74
CA ASN A 75 -14.34 15.35 -12.24
C ASN A 75 -12.82 15.53 -12.43
N THR A 76 -12.39 16.10 -13.56
CA THR A 76 -10.99 16.42 -13.82
C THR A 76 -10.48 17.47 -12.83
N ILE A 77 -11.23 18.55 -12.59
CA ILE A 77 -10.88 19.59 -11.62
C ILE A 77 -10.80 19.01 -10.21
N LYS A 78 -11.79 18.20 -9.79
CA LYS A 78 -11.79 17.51 -8.50
C LYS A 78 -10.54 16.65 -8.31
N THR A 79 -10.18 15.87 -9.33
CA THR A 79 -8.98 15.02 -9.30
C THR A 79 -7.70 15.86 -9.20
N SER A 80 -7.63 16.97 -9.94
CA SER A 80 -6.50 17.91 -9.88
C SER A 80 -6.35 18.57 -8.50
N ILE A 81 -7.45 19.04 -7.90
CA ILE A 81 -7.46 19.61 -6.54
C ILE A 81 -7.00 18.56 -5.52
N SER A 82 -7.53 17.33 -5.60
CA SER A 82 -7.15 16.25 -4.68
C SER A 82 -5.67 15.89 -4.80
N ALA A 83 -5.13 15.83 -6.01
CA ALA A 83 -3.71 15.59 -6.26
C ALA A 83 -2.81 16.72 -5.70
N LYS A 84 -3.18 17.98 -5.92
CA LYS A 84 -2.46 19.14 -5.37
C LYS A 84 -2.47 19.15 -3.84
N MET A 85 -3.63 18.89 -3.22
CA MET A 85 -3.75 18.79 -1.76
C MET A 85 -2.89 17.67 -1.20
N HIS A 86 -2.92 16.48 -1.83
CA HIS A 86 -2.07 15.37 -1.41
C HIS A 86 -0.58 15.71 -1.50
N LYS A 87 -0.15 16.40 -2.56
CA LYS A 87 1.23 16.88 -2.71
C LYS A 87 1.65 17.83 -1.57
N ILE A 88 0.76 18.75 -1.16
CA ILE A 88 1.00 19.66 -0.03
C ILE A 88 1.13 18.87 1.28
N PHE A 89 0.22 17.92 1.55
CA PHE A 89 0.29 17.08 2.75
C PHE A 89 1.60 16.28 2.85
N LEU A 90 2.06 15.70 1.74
CA LEU A 90 3.33 14.98 1.72
C LEU A 90 4.53 15.90 1.98
N ALA A 91 4.52 17.12 1.45
CA ALA A 91 5.57 18.10 1.71
C ALA A 91 5.60 18.53 3.19
N LEU A 92 4.44 18.82 3.77
CA LEU A 92 4.31 19.13 5.21
C LEU A 92 4.82 17.99 6.09
N GLN A 93 4.45 16.75 5.76
CA GLN A 93 4.91 15.55 6.46
C GLN A 93 6.43 15.39 6.37
N GLY A 94 7.02 15.62 5.20
CA GLY A 94 8.48 15.59 5.00
C GLY A 94 9.21 16.62 5.88
N HIS A 95 8.67 17.83 5.97
CA HIS A 95 9.23 18.90 6.79
C HIS A 95 9.15 18.59 8.29
N ALA A 96 8.00 18.13 8.78
CA ALA A 96 7.86 17.71 10.18
C ALA A 96 8.82 16.56 10.54
N ASN A 97 8.97 15.57 9.66
CA ASN A 97 9.91 14.47 9.87
C ASN A 97 11.37 14.97 9.97
N THR A 98 11.74 15.99 9.19
CA THR A 98 13.08 16.59 9.25
C THR A 98 13.31 17.31 10.57
N ALA A 99 12.36 18.13 11.01
CA ALA A 99 12.40 18.79 12.32
C ALA A 99 12.49 17.78 13.47
N LEU A 100 11.68 16.72 13.46
CA LEU A 100 11.70 15.66 14.47
C LEU A 100 13.04 14.91 14.54
N LYS A 101 13.69 14.68 13.38
CA LYS A 101 15.05 14.12 13.34
C LYS A 101 16.06 15.05 14.01
N GLY A 102 15.99 16.35 13.73
CA GLY A 102 16.82 17.37 14.37
C GLY A 102 16.67 17.36 15.90
N ILE A 103 15.43 17.36 16.39
CA ILE A 103 15.12 17.29 17.83
C ILE A 103 15.68 16.02 18.47
N SER A 104 15.53 14.87 17.79
CA SER A 104 16.04 13.59 18.29
C SER A 104 17.57 13.57 18.40
N LEU A 105 18.26 14.15 17.42
CA LEU A 105 19.71 14.30 17.43
C LEU A 105 20.17 15.21 18.58
N LEU A 106 19.55 16.39 18.73
CA LEU A 106 19.84 17.30 19.84
C LEU A 106 19.66 16.62 21.20
N ARG A 107 18.55 15.90 21.39
CA ARG A 107 18.29 15.13 22.61
C ARG A 107 19.38 14.11 22.90
N LYS A 108 19.88 13.41 21.87
CA LYS A 108 20.98 12.44 22.00
C LYS A 108 22.27 13.13 22.42
N ASN A 109 22.61 14.27 21.81
CA ASN A 109 23.80 15.04 22.12
C ASN A 109 23.76 15.56 23.57
N LEU A 110 22.64 16.15 24.00
CA LEU A 110 22.46 16.62 25.37
C LEU A 110 22.55 15.49 26.40
N LYS A 111 21.98 14.32 26.12
CA LYS A 111 22.13 13.14 27.00
C LYS A 111 23.58 12.67 27.10
N SER A 112 24.29 12.66 25.97
CA SER A 112 25.70 12.29 25.94
C SER A 112 26.53 13.25 26.76
N LEU A 113 26.31 14.56 26.58
CA LEU A 113 27.00 15.60 27.32
C LEU A 113 26.71 15.50 28.83
N LEU A 114 25.45 15.34 29.22
CA LEU A 114 25.05 15.16 30.62
C LEU A 114 25.75 13.95 31.24
N ASN A 115 25.83 12.83 30.51
CA ASN A 115 26.49 11.62 30.98
C ASN A 115 28.00 11.82 31.19
N ILE A 116 28.66 12.61 30.33
CA ILE A 116 30.06 12.97 30.48
C ILE A 116 30.24 13.89 31.70
N LEU A 117 29.40 14.91 31.86
CA LEU A 117 29.44 15.83 33.00
C LEU A 117 29.30 15.11 34.35
N ILE A 118 28.40 14.12 34.45
CA ILE A 118 28.18 13.36 35.68
C ILE A 118 29.34 12.42 35.99
N ASN A 119 29.79 11.64 35.00
CA ASN A 119 30.68 10.50 35.26
C ASN A 119 32.16 10.82 35.03
N SER A 120 32.47 11.82 34.21
CA SER A 120 33.85 12.11 33.77
C SER A 120 33.99 13.56 33.28
N PRO A 121 33.71 14.57 34.12
CA PRO A 121 33.77 15.98 33.71
C PRO A 121 35.15 16.41 33.17
N GLN A 122 36.22 15.77 33.64
CA GLN A 122 37.59 15.98 33.14
C GLN A 122 37.79 15.58 31.67
N ASN A 123 36.92 14.71 31.12
CA ASN A 123 36.99 14.22 29.74
C ASN A 123 36.23 15.10 28.74
N ILE A 124 35.62 16.19 29.19
CA ILE A 124 34.95 17.15 28.30
C ILE A 124 36.00 17.78 27.39
N CYS A 125 35.77 17.78 26.08
CA CYS A 125 36.72 18.33 25.12
C CYS A 125 36.35 19.78 24.74
N GLU A 126 35.10 20.16 24.97
CA GLU A 126 34.49 21.39 24.52
C GLU A 126 34.86 22.55 25.44
N TRP A 127 35.49 23.57 24.85
CA TRP A 127 36.14 24.64 25.60
C TRP A 127 35.13 25.53 26.36
N ASN A 128 33.98 25.85 25.75
CA ASN A 128 32.93 26.64 26.41
C ASN A 128 32.42 25.96 27.68
N ILE A 129 32.29 24.64 27.67
CA ILE A 129 31.82 23.88 28.82
C ILE A 129 32.91 23.82 29.89
N LYS A 130 34.17 23.60 29.50
CA LYS A 130 35.31 23.70 30.42
C LYS A 130 35.43 25.07 31.08
N ARG A 131 35.19 26.15 30.33
CA ARG A 131 35.18 27.53 30.85
C ARG A 131 34.10 27.70 31.91
N ILE A 132 32.87 27.28 31.61
CA ILE A 132 31.75 27.35 32.56
C ILE A 132 32.05 26.57 33.83
N LEU A 133 32.61 25.36 33.71
CA LEU A 133 32.97 24.54 34.87
C LEU A 133 34.10 25.15 35.74
N ALA A 134 34.81 26.16 35.25
CA ALA A 134 35.88 26.85 35.96
C ALA A 134 35.46 28.22 36.53
N GLN A 135 34.27 28.72 36.20
CA GLN A 135 33.70 29.97 36.73
C GLN A 135 33.15 29.76 38.15
N ASP A 136 32.93 30.85 38.88
CA ASP A 136 32.09 30.80 40.07
C ASP A 136 30.60 30.67 39.71
N LEU A 137 29.79 30.43 40.73
CA LEU A 137 28.37 30.12 40.55
C LEU A 137 27.59 31.27 39.92
N GLN A 138 27.90 32.51 40.26
CA GLN A 138 27.15 33.68 39.80
C GLN A 138 27.42 33.91 38.31
N ASP A 139 28.70 33.88 37.92
CA ASP A 139 29.13 33.99 36.53
C ASP A 139 28.56 32.85 35.66
N THR A 140 28.52 31.63 36.20
CA THR A 140 27.94 30.46 35.53
C THR A 140 26.46 30.65 35.23
N ILE A 141 25.70 31.16 36.20
CA ILE A 141 24.26 31.39 36.04
C ILE A 141 24.00 32.46 34.99
N GLU A 142 24.79 33.54 35.01
CA GLU A 142 24.69 34.61 34.02
C GLU A 142 25.02 34.11 32.60
N ASP A 143 26.14 33.40 32.42
CA ASP A 143 26.53 32.84 31.12
C ASP A 143 25.47 31.86 30.57
N LEU A 144 25.00 30.92 31.40
CA LEU A 144 24.00 29.92 30.98
C LEU A 144 22.63 30.54 30.65
N SER A 145 22.29 31.68 31.25
CA SER A 145 21.04 32.38 30.95
C SER A 145 21.00 32.93 29.51
N THR A 146 22.16 33.11 28.88
CA THR A 146 22.29 33.57 27.49
C THR A 146 22.24 32.44 26.46
N TRP A 147 22.25 31.17 26.91
CA TRP A 147 22.33 30.03 26.01
C TRP A 147 20.96 29.66 25.44
N GLU A 148 20.74 29.97 24.16
CA GLU A 148 19.61 29.47 23.40
C GLU A 148 20.02 28.20 22.63
N LEU A 149 19.97 27.04 23.31
CA LEU A 149 20.41 25.75 22.74
C LEU A 149 19.63 25.31 21.49
N TYR A 150 18.38 25.76 21.36
CA TYR A 150 17.53 25.53 20.19
C TYR A 150 16.38 26.52 20.15
N SER A 151 15.86 26.77 18.94
CA SER A 151 14.63 27.51 18.71
C SER A 151 13.67 26.69 17.85
N VAL A 152 12.36 26.80 18.12
CA VAL A 152 11.29 26.19 17.32
C VAL A 152 10.29 27.27 16.98
N ASN A 153 10.22 27.64 15.71
CA ASN A 153 9.27 28.62 15.23
C ASN A 153 8.21 27.94 14.33
N PHE A 154 6.94 28.24 14.60
CA PHE A 154 5.81 27.80 13.79
C PHE A 154 5.35 28.97 12.92
N ASN A 155 5.48 28.85 11.61
CA ASN A 155 4.92 29.83 10.68
C ASN A 155 3.50 29.40 10.30
N ILE A 156 2.51 29.99 10.96
CA ILE A 156 1.08 29.65 10.77
C ILE A 156 0.43 30.57 9.71
N GLU A 157 1.01 31.73 9.43
CA GLU A 157 0.33 32.81 8.73
C GLU A 157 0.32 32.68 7.20
N ALA A 158 1.17 31.84 6.61
CA ALA A 158 1.31 31.80 5.15
C ALA A 158 1.05 30.44 4.47
N PHE A 159 0.88 29.33 5.21
CA PHE A 159 1.01 27.96 4.66
C PHE A 159 2.27 27.79 3.78
N GLU A 160 3.26 28.66 3.97
CA GLU A 160 4.53 28.60 3.26
C GLU A 160 5.37 27.49 3.87
N ILE A 161 6.06 26.79 3.00
CA ILE A 161 6.92 25.67 3.36
C ILE A 161 8.33 26.27 3.48
N PRO A 162 8.99 26.22 4.68
CA PRO A 162 8.67 25.37 5.84
C PRO A 162 7.75 25.99 6.93
N TRP A 163 6.73 25.22 7.34
CA TRP A 163 5.79 25.52 8.44
C TRP A 163 6.36 25.36 9.87
N VAL A 164 7.45 24.58 10.01
CA VAL A 164 8.19 24.40 11.26
C VAL A 164 9.65 24.62 10.93
N ILE A 165 10.26 25.61 11.57
CA ILE A 165 11.70 25.88 11.51
C ILE A 165 12.28 25.46 12.84
N PHE A 166 13.17 24.47 12.80
CA PHE A 166 13.92 24.00 13.96
C PHE A 166 15.39 24.35 13.74
N GLU A 167 15.90 25.25 14.57
CA GLU A 167 17.31 25.64 14.56
C GLU A 167 18.02 24.99 15.73
N ASN A 168 19.02 24.16 15.42
CA ASN A 168 19.85 23.52 16.41
C ASN A 168 21.10 24.36 16.67
N ASN A 169 21.10 25.12 17.75
CA ASN A 169 22.20 26.01 18.13
C ASN A 169 23.23 25.32 19.04
N TYR A 170 23.04 24.03 19.36
CA TYR A 170 23.92 23.28 20.23
C TYR A 170 25.40 23.40 19.83
N GLU A 171 25.73 23.27 18.55
CA GLU A 171 27.11 23.34 18.08
C GLU A 171 27.71 24.75 18.26
N ASN A 172 26.90 25.80 18.21
CA ASN A 172 27.35 27.18 18.45
C ASN A 172 27.66 27.40 19.95
N CYS A 173 26.81 26.87 20.84
CA CYS A 173 27.02 26.92 22.28
C CYS A 173 28.19 26.01 22.74
N VAL A 174 28.43 24.92 22.02
CA VAL A 174 29.34 23.82 22.39
C VAL A 174 30.50 23.70 21.40
N SER A 175 31.00 24.83 20.89
CA SER A 175 32.06 24.85 19.86
C SER A 175 33.49 24.81 20.42
N TYR A 176 34.43 24.43 19.56
CA TYR A 176 35.88 24.41 19.83
C TYR A 176 36.58 25.75 19.64
N LYS A 177 35.87 26.84 19.29
CA LYS A 177 36.54 28.12 19.04
C LYS A 177 37.11 28.67 20.34
N LYS A 178 38.43 28.52 20.49
CA LYS A 178 39.26 29.27 21.42
C LYS A 178 39.11 30.74 21.03
N LEU A 179 38.24 31.47 21.73
CA LEU A 179 38.24 32.93 21.64
C LEU A 179 39.67 33.37 21.91
N GLU A 180 40.29 34.06 20.94
CA GLU A 180 41.60 34.65 21.16
C GLU A 180 41.49 35.52 22.42
N PRO A 181 42.41 35.37 23.38
CA PRO A 181 42.32 36.11 24.63
C PRO A 181 42.35 37.61 24.30
N SER A 182 41.21 38.26 24.57
CA SER A 182 41.16 39.71 24.76
C SER A 182 42.26 40.09 25.75
N TYR A 183 43.07 41.07 25.37
CA TYR A 183 44.45 41.25 25.83
C TYR A 183 44.64 41.67 27.31
N ASP A 184 43.60 41.66 28.15
CA ASP A 184 43.63 42.32 29.47
C ASP A 184 43.49 41.44 30.72
N MET A 185 43.50 40.10 30.60
CA MET A 185 43.58 39.23 31.80
C MET A 185 44.92 38.50 31.89
N LYS A 186 45.99 39.25 32.14
CA LYS A 186 47.27 38.73 32.67
C LYS A 186 47.52 39.26 34.08
N SER A 187 46.79 38.76 35.06
CA SER A 187 47.36 38.64 36.40
C SER A 187 46.63 37.54 37.17
N MET A 188 47.42 36.76 37.95
CA MET A 188 46.95 35.77 38.92
C MET A 188 46.69 34.34 38.44
N ILE A 189 47.71 33.64 37.92
CA ILE A 189 47.84 32.19 38.19
C ILE A 189 49.31 31.88 38.53
N LYS A 190 49.58 31.54 39.81
CA LYS A 190 50.87 31.02 40.28
C LYS A 190 51.01 29.56 39.86
N ALA A 191 52.18 29.24 39.29
CA ALA A 191 52.55 27.90 38.84
C ALA A 191 52.63 26.89 39.99
N LYS A 192 52.02 25.71 39.80
CA LYS A 192 52.20 24.52 40.67
C LYS A 192 53.27 23.61 40.05
N GLN A 193 54.13 23.07 40.92
CA GLN A 193 55.29 22.25 40.58
C GLN A 193 54.95 20.88 39.95
N PRO A 194 55.88 20.29 39.17
CA PRO A 194 55.64 19.05 38.45
C PRO A 194 55.80 17.81 39.33
N ILE A 195 54.83 16.89 39.22
CA ILE A 195 54.89 15.54 39.81
C ILE A 195 55.51 14.59 38.77
N LYS A 196 56.49 13.78 39.21
CA LYS A 196 57.20 12.78 38.41
C LYS A 196 56.26 11.66 37.89
N PRO A 197 56.47 11.15 36.67
CA PRO A 197 55.66 10.06 36.12
C PRO A 197 56.10 8.69 36.66
N ALA A 198 55.09 7.88 37.04
CA ALA A 198 55.25 6.48 37.38
C ALA A 198 55.36 5.59 36.12
N GLU A 199 56.15 4.52 36.26
CA GLU A 199 56.53 3.57 35.22
C GLU A 199 55.33 2.85 34.59
N LYS A 200 55.34 2.75 33.24
CA LYS A 200 54.37 1.98 32.46
C LYS A 200 54.91 0.58 32.17
N ASN A 201 54.09 -0.42 32.48
CA ASN A 201 54.29 -1.81 32.10
C ASN A 201 54.27 -2.02 30.57
N LYS A 202 55.22 -2.83 30.12
CA LYS A 202 55.50 -3.23 28.74
C LYS A 202 54.51 -4.33 28.32
N ILE A 203 53.62 -4.05 27.36
CA ILE A 203 52.81 -5.06 26.68
C ILE A 203 53.46 -5.33 25.32
N SER A 204 53.79 -6.60 25.09
CA SER A 204 54.41 -7.13 23.87
C SER A 204 53.46 -7.03 22.68
N SER A 205 53.86 -6.28 21.66
CA SER A 205 53.25 -6.30 20.32
C SER A 205 53.65 -7.57 19.58
N ILE A 206 52.68 -8.44 19.29
CA ILE A 206 52.82 -9.52 18.31
C ILE A 206 52.58 -8.90 16.93
N GLU A 207 53.62 -8.78 16.12
CA GLU A 207 53.52 -8.43 14.71
C GLU A 207 52.95 -9.62 13.92
N ILE A 208 51.67 -9.54 13.56
CA ILE A 208 51.10 -10.39 12.51
C ILE A 208 51.45 -9.73 11.17
N LYS A 209 52.47 -10.24 10.49
CA LYS A 209 52.73 -9.91 9.08
C LYS A 209 51.69 -10.64 8.23
N GLU A 210 50.59 -9.97 7.93
CA GLU A 210 49.65 -10.40 6.90
C GLU A 210 50.32 -10.31 5.52
N ILE A 211 50.58 -11.47 4.93
CA ILE A 211 51.07 -11.62 3.56
C ILE A 211 49.89 -11.33 2.62
N PHE A 212 49.70 -10.07 2.25
CA PHE A 212 48.84 -9.69 1.13
C PHE A 212 49.62 -9.87 -0.17
N THR A 213 49.31 -10.93 -0.92
CA THR A 213 49.83 -11.14 -2.27
C THR A 213 49.28 -10.06 -3.23
N GLU A 214 50.14 -9.56 -4.13
CA GLU A 214 49.80 -8.53 -5.15
C GLU A 214 48.57 -8.91 -6.01
N GLU A 215 48.30 -10.20 -6.21
CA GLU A 215 47.11 -10.70 -6.91
C GLU A 215 45.78 -10.31 -6.22
N ASN A 216 45.75 -10.26 -4.88
CA ASN A 216 44.58 -9.82 -4.13
C ASN A 216 44.32 -8.31 -4.28
N LYS A 217 45.37 -7.48 -4.45
CA LYS A 217 45.21 -6.03 -4.65
C LYS A 217 44.58 -5.72 -6.02
N LEU A 218 44.93 -6.48 -7.07
CA LEU A 218 44.37 -6.28 -8.40
C LEU A 218 42.88 -6.67 -8.48
N GLU A 219 42.47 -7.71 -7.74
CA GLU A 219 41.06 -8.10 -7.66
C GLU A 219 40.23 -7.15 -6.78
N ILE A 220 40.83 -6.59 -5.71
CA ILE A 220 40.21 -5.56 -4.87
C ILE A 220 40.02 -4.25 -5.64
N ASN A 221 41.01 -3.82 -6.44
CA ASN A 221 40.88 -2.61 -7.27
C ASN A 221 39.85 -2.77 -8.39
N LYS A 222 39.71 -3.96 -9.00
CA LYS A 222 38.62 -4.25 -9.96
C LYS A 222 37.22 -4.30 -9.34
N ARG A 223 37.11 -4.53 -8.02
CA ARG A 223 35.83 -4.45 -7.29
C ARG A 223 35.48 -3.03 -6.84
N LEU A 224 36.46 -2.18 -6.58
CA LEU A 224 36.27 -0.80 -6.11
C LEU A 224 35.70 0.15 -7.19
N GLU A 225 35.83 -0.16 -8.47
CA GLU A 225 35.33 0.71 -9.56
C GLU A 225 34.01 0.27 -10.18
N ARG A 226 33.39 -0.84 -9.74
CA ARG A 226 32.04 -1.18 -10.19
C ARG A 226 31.05 -0.25 -9.51
N LYS A 227 30.79 0.91 -10.14
CA LYS A 227 29.64 1.76 -9.80
C LYS A 227 28.39 0.87 -9.78
N GLU A 228 27.85 0.65 -8.59
CA GLU A 228 26.61 -0.10 -8.41
C GLU A 228 25.53 0.62 -9.25
N LEU A 229 25.02 -0.06 -10.28
CA LEU A 229 23.94 0.49 -11.09
C LEU A 229 22.68 0.50 -10.21
N VAL A 230 22.19 1.70 -9.90
CA VAL A 230 21.05 1.92 -9.00
C VAL A 230 19.99 2.73 -9.74
N LEU A 231 18.72 2.34 -9.59
CA LEU A 231 17.58 3.12 -10.07
C LEU A 231 17.23 4.21 -9.06
N TYR A 232 16.91 5.40 -9.57
CA TYR A 232 16.48 6.53 -8.77
C TYR A 232 15.12 7.05 -9.27
N CYS A 233 14.30 7.54 -8.35
CA CYS A 233 13.06 8.23 -8.72
C CYS A 233 13.37 9.68 -9.13
N GLU A 234 12.36 10.43 -9.57
CA GLU A 234 12.49 11.85 -9.94
C GLU A 234 13.06 12.75 -8.82
N LYS A 235 12.91 12.33 -7.55
CA LYS A 235 13.46 13.03 -6.38
C LYS A 235 14.80 12.48 -5.89
N ASN A 236 15.49 11.70 -6.73
CA ASN A 236 16.78 11.09 -6.42
C ASN A 236 16.78 10.12 -5.21
N HIS A 237 15.65 9.48 -4.89
CA HIS A 237 15.63 8.38 -3.93
C HIS A 237 15.93 7.05 -4.62
N LYS A 238 16.78 6.22 -4.01
CA LYS A 238 17.07 4.85 -4.47
C LYS A 238 15.79 4.02 -4.50
N LEU A 239 15.50 3.38 -5.64
CA LEU A 239 14.45 2.37 -5.74
C LEU A 239 14.99 1.04 -5.22
N VAL A 240 14.12 0.29 -4.57
CA VAL A 240 14.42 -1.06 -4.07
C VAL A 240 13.43 -2.04 -4.71
N TRP A 241 13.90 -3.20 -5.12
CA TRP A 241 13.02 -4.25 -5.61
C TRP A 241 12.11 -4.71 -4.46
N SER A 242 10.81 -4.61 -4.65
CA SER A 242 9.82 -4.84 -3.60
C SER A 242 8.75 -5.84 -4.03
N TYR A 243 8.65 -6.91 -3.25
CA TYR A 243 7.61 -7.93 -3.39
C TYR A 243 6.26 -7.51 -2.78
N ILE A 244 6.25 -6.43 -1.98
CA ILE A 244 5.06 -5.98 -1.25
C ILE A 244 4.25 -4.92 -2.00
N VAL A 245 4.75 -4.33 -3.09
CA VAL A 245 4.06 -3.22 -3.78
C VAL A 245 2.63 -3.56 -4.19
N PRO A 246 2.33 -4.70 -4.84
CA PRO A 246 0.94 -5.02 -5.16
C PRO A 246 0.05 -5.09 -3.91
N LEU A 247 0.62 -5.52 -2.78
CA LEU A 247 -0.10 -5.66 -1.51
C LEU A 247 -0.36 -4.29 -0.88
N GLU A 248 0.63 -3.42 -0.88
CA GLU A 248 0.48 -2.03 -0.45
C GLU A 248 -0.61 -1.32 -1.26
N TYR A 249 -0.58 -1.44 -2.59
CA TYR A 249 -1.61 -0.90 -3.47
C TYR A 249 -2.99 -1.48 -3.18
N PHE A 250 -3.09 -2.80 -3.02
CA PHE A 250 -4.36 -3.45 -2.69
C PHE A 250 -4.95 -2.93 -1.39
N LEU A 251 -4.12 -2.76 -0.36
CA LEU A 251 -4.55 -2.34 0.96
C LEU A 251 -4.87 -0.83 1.03
N LEU A 252 -4.14 0.01 0.30
CA LEU A 252 -4.33 1.45 0.28
C LEU A 252 -5.44 1.90 -0.69
N ARG A 253 -5.53 1.26 -1.85
CA ARG A 253 -6.40 1.70 -2.97
C ARG A 253 -7.51 0.72 -3.30
N GLY A 254 -7.52 -0.47 -2.71
CA GLY A 254 -8.51 -1.52 -3.03
C GLY A 254 -8.33 -2.12 -4.43
N ASN A 255 -7.14 -1.96 -5.01
CA ASN A 255 -6.73 -2.49 -6.30
C ASN A 255 -5.25 -2.90 -6.26
N ARG A 256 -4.90 -4.03 -6.87
CA ARG A 256 -3.53 -4.59 -6.95
C ARG A 256 -2.74 -4.15 -8.18
N ILE A 257 -3.34 -3.34 -9.04
CA ILE A 257 -2.69 -2.83 -10.27
C ILE A 257 -1.76 -1.67 -9.90
N VAL A 258 -0.51 -1.81 -10.31
CA VAL A 258 0.58 -0.85 -10.25
C VAL A 258 0.83 -0.32 -11.65
N GLN A 259 1.21 0.95 -11.78
CA GLN A 259 1.57 1.56 -13.06
C GLN A 259 3.06 1.87 -13.09
N CYS A 260 3.74 1.52 -14.17
CA CYS A 260 5.16 1.85 -14.33
C CYS A 260 5.31 3.36 -14.61
N ASN A 261 6.09 4.07 -13.81
CA ASN A 261 6.39 5.48 -14.03
C ASN A 261 7.25 5.74 -15.28
N PHE A 262 7.98 4.74 -15.78
CA PHE A 262 8.79 4.91 -17.00
C PHE A 262 8.00 4.65 -18.29
N CYS A 263 7.19 3.59 -18.35
CA CYS A 263 6.51 3.20 -19.59
C CYS A 263 4.97 3.30 -19.54
N GLY A 264 4.38 3.70 -18.41
CA GLY A 264 2.94 3.82 -18.23
C GLY A 264 2.16 2.50 -18.18
N LYS A 265 2.82 1.36 -18.41
CA LYS A 265 2.19 0.03 -18.42
C LYS A 265 1.68 -0.36 -17.04
N GLU A 266 0.46 -0.89 -17.01
CA GLU A 266 -0.17 -1.48 -15.82
C GLU A 266 0.27 -2.93 -15.61
N PHE A 267 0.51 -3.33 -14.36
CA PHE A 267 0.90 -4.68 -13.97
C PHE A 267 0.55 -4.97 -12.50
N SER A 268 0.63 -6.23 -12.05
CA SER A 268 0.33 -6.63 -10.66
C SER A 268 1.39 -7.58 -10.08
N ARG A 269 2.66 -7.29 -10.35
CA ARG A 269 3.84 -8.10 -9.97
C ARG A 269 4.81 -7.25 -9.14
N PRO A 270 5.76 -7.88 -8.42
CA PRO A 270 6.88 -7.16 -7.80
C PRO A 270 7.57 -6.22 -8.79
N CYS A 271 8.06 -5.09 -8.29
CA CYS A 271 8.72 -4.07 -9.10
C CYS A 271 9.76 -3.29 -8.28
N TRP A 272 10.54 -2.47 -8.97
CA TRP A 272 11.39 -1.47 -8.33
C TRP A 272 10.49 -0.37 -7.77
N HIS A 273 10.67 -0.04 -6.50
CA HIS A 273 9.75 0.81 -5.76
C HIS A 273 10.48 1.81 -4.90
N CYS A 274 10.01 3.05 -4.90
CA CYS A 274 10.35 4.08 -3.93
C CYS A 274 9.15 4.34 -3.02
N SER A 275 9.20 3.85 -1.77
CA SER A 275 8.12 4.02 -0.79
C SER A 275 7.85 5.47 -0.39
N GLN A 276 8.84 6.35 -0.54
CA GLN A 276 8.69 7.77 -0.23
C GLN A 276 7.94 8.55 -1.32
N CYS A 277 8.11 8.16 -2.58
CA CYS A 277 7.53 8.87 -3.73
C CYS A 277 6.36 8.11 -4.36
N VAL A 278 6.15 6.84 -3.99
CA VAL A 278 5.26 5.91 -4.69
C VAL A 278 5.61 5.86 -6.18
N PHE A 279 6.92 5.73 -6.45
CA PHE A 279 7.49 5.68 -7.79
C PHE A 279 7.88 4.24 -8.10
N ASP A 280 7.20 3.67 -9.09
CA ASP A 280 7.22 2.26 -9.44
C ASP A 280 7.80 2.06 -10.83
N VAL A 281 8.81 1.21 -10.96
CA VAL A 281 9.43 0.87 -12.25
C VAL A 281 9.31 -0.63 -12.46
N CYS A 282 8.66 -1.02 -13.56
CA CYS A 282 8.47 -2.43 -13.88
C CYS A 282 9.82 -3.12 -14.16
N GLU A 283 9.83 -4.44 -14.03
CA GLU A 283 11.02 -5.27 -14.26
C GLU A 283 11.72 -4.98 -15.59
N GLU A 284 10.96 -4.91 -16.68
CA GLU A 284 11.45 -4.67 -18.04
C GLU A 284 12.16 -3.33 -18.16
N CYS A 285 11.57 -2.28 -17.58
CA CYS A 285 12.18 -0.96 -17.54
C CYS A 285 13.46 -0.93 -16.68
N GLY A 286 13.50 -1.65 -15.57
CA GLY A 286 14.72 -1.77 -14.77
C GLY A 286 15.85 -2.50 -15.51
N THR A 287 15.52 -3.60 -16.18
CA THR A 287 16.48 -4.35 -17.03
C THR A 287 16.99 -3.49 -18.19
N ASN A 288 16.13 -2.70 -18.84
CA ASN A 288 16.52 -1.78 -19.91
C ASN A 288 17.47 -0.66 -19.42
N GLN A 289 17.51 -0.40 -18.12
CA GLN A 289 18.48 0.50 -17.47
C GLN A 289 19.75 -0.24 -16.99
N GLY A 290 19.93 -1.51 -17.40
CA GLY A 290 21.08 -2.33 -17.02
C GLY A 290 21.02 -2.91 -15.61
N ILE A 291 19.86 -2.84 -14.94
CA ILE A 291 19.72 -3.26 -13.55
C ILE A 291 18.89 -4.55 -13.49
N ALA A 292 19.58 -5.65 -13.23
CA ALA A 292 18.96 -6.97 -13.10
C ALA A 292 18.06 -7.02 -11.86
N CYS A 293 16.88 -7.64 -12.02
CA CYS A 293 15.97 -7.86 -10.90
C CYS A 293 16.52 -8.94 -9.95
N PRO A 294 16.51 -8.73 -8.62
CA PRO A 294 17.01 -9.70 -7.64
C PRO A 294 15.98 -10.82 -7.39
N LYS A 295 15.58 -11.53 -8.45
CA LYS A 295 14.64 -12.64 -8.36
C LYS A 295 15.31 -13.91 -7.86
N LEU A 296 14.57 -14.70 -7.10
CA LEU A 296 14.93 -16.09 -6.84
C LEU A 296 14.60 -16.93 -8.07
N VAL A 297 15.58 -17.66 -8.58
CA VAL A 297 15.41 -18.62 -9.68
C VAL A 297 15.90 -20.01 -9.25
N CYS A 298 15.30 -21.05 -9.84
CA CYS A 298 15.75 -22.42 -9.64
C CYS A 298 16.96 -22.71 -10.54
N ASP A 299 17.52 -23.91 -10.44
CA ASP A 299 18.69 -24.32 -11.23
C ASP A 299 18.43 -24.27 -12.76
N ASN A 300 17.16 -24.32 -13.18
CA ASN A 300 16.74 -24.20 -14.59
C ASN A 300 16.36 -22.76 -14.98
N GLY A 301 16.61 -21.76 -14.13
CA GLY A 301 16.30 -20.35 -14.42
C GLY A 301 14.83 -19.95 -14.27
N HIS A 302 13.93 -20.85 -13.83
CA HIS A 302 12.54 -20.48 -13.57
C HIS A 302 12.42 -19.66 -12.29
N GLU A 303 11.62 -18.59 -12.34
CA GLU A 303 11.30 -17.76 -11.17
C GLU A 303 10.61 -18.60 -10.06
N LEU A 304 11.09 -18.44 -8.83
CA LEU A 304 10.43 -18.95 -7.64
C LEU A 304 9.41 -17.93 -7.15
N LEU A 305 8.23 -18.43 -6.78
CA LEU A 305 7.15 -17.61 -6.28
C LEU A 305 6.88 -17.96 -4.81
N TRP A 306 6.56 -16.97 -4.01
CA TRP A 306 6.09 -17.22 -2.65
C TRP A 306 4.75 -17.95 -2.69
N LYS A 307 4.71 -19.14 -2.09
CA LYS A 307 3.53 -20.01 -2.05
C LYS A 307 3.23 -20.45 -0.62
N CYS A 308 2.03 -20.15 -0.15
CA CYS A 308 1.57 -20.62 1.16
C CYS A 308 1.08 -22.07 1.13
N THR A 309 0.82 -22.60 -0.07
CA THR A 309 0.14 -23.88 -0.33
C THR A 309 1.10 -25.06 -0.47
N VAL A 310 2.42 -24.84 -0.35
CA VAL A 310 3.45 -25.82 -0.69
C VAL A 310 3.29 -27.11 0.12
N ALA A 311 3.16 -27.01 1.43
CA ALA A 311 2.97 -28.19 2.30
C ALA A 311 1.73 -29.02 1.93
N GLU A 312 0.61 -28.38 1.57
CA GLU A 312 -0.60 -29.08 1.13
C GLU A 312 -0.44 -29.69 -0.26
N ASN A 313 0.28 -29.03 -1.17
CA ASN A 313 0.61 -29.59 -2.47
C ASN A 313 1.41 -30.88 -2.33
N TYR A 314 2.44 -30.90 -1.47
CA TYR A 314 3.20 -32.12 -1.16
C TYR A 314 2.34 -33.19 -0.46
N LYS A 315 1.49 -32.80 0.50
CA LYS A 315 0.56 -33.71 1.18
C LYS A 315 -0.37 -34.40 0.18
N SER A 316 -0.90 -33.64 -0.78
CA SER A 316 -1.79 -34.17 -1.81
C SER A 316 -1.10 -35.13 -2.79
N ALA A 317 0.19 -34.93 -3.05
CA ALA A 317 0.95 -35.73 -4.02
C ALA A 317 1.62 -36.97 -3.40
N SER A 318 2.03 -36.89 -2.13
CA SER A 318 2.90 -37.89 -1.48
C SER A 318 2.45 -38.33 -0.09
N ASN A 319 1.29 -37.86 0.38
CA ASN A 319 0.80 -38.02 1.75
C ASN A 319 1.75 -37.49 2.84
N ASN A 320 2.73 -36.65 2.46
CA ASN A 320 3.67 -36.01 3.37
C ASN A 320 3.45 -34.49 3.39
N ASN A 321 3.24 -33.90 4.56
CA ASN A 321 3.03 -32.45 4.72
C ASN A 321 4.33 -31.64 4.78
N SER A 322 5.47 -32.26 4.47
CA SER A 322 6.78 -31.64 4.53
C SER A 322 7.47 -31.64 3.16
N TRP A 323 8.34 -30.65 2.97
CA TRP A 323 9.18 -30.46 1.80
C TRP A 323 10.61 -30.15 2.24
N ARG A 324 11.58 -30.36 1.37
CA ARG A 324 13.01 -30.14 1.66
C ARG A 324 13.51 -28.89 0.95
N CYS A 325 14.12 -27.96 1.68
CA CYS A 325 14.73 -26.79 1.08
C CYS A 325 15.93 -27.19 0.19
N ASN A 326 15.95 -26.75 -1.06
CA ASN A 326 17.02 -27.05 -2.01
C ASN A 326 18.36 -26.42 -1.59
N ASN A 327 18.34 -25.31 -0.85
CA ASN A 327 19.56 -24.63 -0.39
C ASN A 327 20.13 -25.25 0.90
N CYS A 328 19.36 -25.24 2.01
CA CYS A 328 19.86 -25.69 3.32
C CYS A 328 19.56 -27.16 3.64
N ARG A 329 18.84 -27.87 2.76
CA ARG A 329 18.45 -29.29 2.90
C ARG A 329 17.59 -29.62 4.13
N CYS A 330 17.19 -28.63 4.94
CA CYS A 330 16.28 -28.85 6.06
C CYS A 330 14.86 -29.20 5.57
N LEU A 331 14.21 -30.12 6.29
CA LEU A 331 12.77 -30.38 6.14
C LEU A 331 11.96 -29.23 6.74
N LYS A 332 10.89 -28.84 6.06
CA LYS A 332 9.98 -27.74 6.41
C LYS A 332 8.54 -28.14 6.10
N SER A 333 7.59 -27.57 6.82
CA SER A 333 6.13 -27.73 6.62
C SER A 333 5.41 -26.40 6.47
N THR A 334 6.17 -25.32 6.27
CA THR A 334 5.68 -23.94 6.15
C THR A 334 5.62 -23.50 4.70
N SER A 335 5.12 -22.29 4.47
CA SER A 335 5.22 -21.57 3.20
C SER A 335 6.67 -21.48 2.69
N SER A 336 6.84 -21.48 1.37
CA SER A 336 8.16 -21.49 0.71
C SER A 336 8.18 -20.59 -0.54
N TRP A 337 9.38 -20.27 -1.01
CA TRP A 337 9.59 -19.85 -2.38
C TRP A 337 9.66 -21.10 -3.25
N ASN A 338 8.67 -21.31 -4.10
CA ASN A 338 8.46 -22.54 -4.85
C ASN A 338 8.51 -22.30 -6.36
N CYS A 339 9.19 -23.20 -7.07
CA CYS A 339 9.04 -23.41 -8.49
C CYS A 339 8.20 -24.67 -8.72
N ASN A 340 6.94 -24.50 -9.11
CA ASN A 340 6.03 -25.64 -9.29
C ASN A 340 6.48 -26.59 -10.43
N GLN A 341 7.19 -26.07 -11.44
CA GLN A 341 7.67 -26.85 -12.58
C GLN A 341 8.82 -27.78 -12.19
N CYS A 342 9.81 -27.27 -11.46
CA CYS A 342 11.00 -28.03 -11.08
C CYS A 342 10.90 -28.70 -9.70
N LYS A 343 9.80 -28.46 -8.96
CA LYS A 343 9.67 -28.85 -7.54
C LYS A 343 10.87 -28.38 -6.72
N TYR A 344 11.24 -27.13 -6.95
CA TYR A 344 12.38 -26.48 -6.31
C TYR A 344 11.87 -25.51 -5.25
N ASP A 345 12.26 -25.73 -4.00
CA ASP A 345 11.76 -25.01 -2.84
C ASP A 345 12.90 -24.35 -2.06
N ILE A 346 12.77 -23.05 -1.75
CA ILE A 346 13.67 -22.31 -0.88
C ILE A 346 12.89 -21.85 0.37
N CYS A 347 13.44 -22.14 1.55
CA CYS A 347 12.87 -21.67 2.82
C CYS A 347 13.08 -20.18 3.05
N GLN A 348 12.22 -19.58 3.87
CA GLN A 348 12.25 -18.16 4.22
C GLN A 348 13.65 -17.69 4.66
N GLN A 349 14.34 -18.47 5.50
CA GLN A 349 15.70 -18.14 5.97
C GLN A 349 16.73 -18.12 4.83
N CYS A 350 16.64 -19.05 3.88
CA CYS A 350 17.54 -19.08 2.73
C CYS A 350 17.24 -17.96 1.72
N ALA A 351 15.96 -17.62 1.56
CA ALA A 351 15.54 -16.49 0.74
C ALA A 351 15.98 -15.14 1.35
N PHE A 352 15.88 -14.99 2.67
CA PHE A 352 16.35 -13.82 3.40
C PHE A 352 17.86 -13.59 3.22
N LYS A 353 18.67 -14.67 3.25
CA LYS A 353 20.12 -14.59 2.95
C LYS A 353 20.43 -14.12 1.51
N LYS A 354 19.45 -14.20 0.61
CA LYS A 354 19.50 -13.69 -0.77
C LYS A 354 18.77 -12.34 -0.90
N GLU A 355 18.50 -11.66 0.21
CA GLU A 355 17.82 -10.35 0.26
C GLU A 355 16.38 -10.36 -0.30
N VAL A 356 15.75 -11.54 -0.31
CA VAL A 356 14.35 -11.73 -0.74
C VAL A 356 13.52 -12.20 0.45
N PRO A 357 13.20 -11.31 1.41
CA PRO A 357 12.39 -11.69 2.56
C PRO A 357 10.94 -12.00 2.13
N PRO A 358 10.27 -12.97 2.76
CA PRO A 358 8.83 -13.13 2.62
C PRO A 358 8.11 -11.91 3.21
N ILE A 359 6.86 -11.67 2.80
CA ILE A 359 6.01 -10.68 3.46
C ILE A 359 5.63 -11.20 4.85
N GLU A 360 6.24 -10.65 5.88
CA GLU A 360 5.84 -10.89 7.27
C GLU A 360 5.21 -9.63 7.86
N LEU A 361 3.94 -9.72 8.26
CA LEU A 361 3.25 -8.66 8.99
C LEU A 361 3.34 -8.86 10.52
N LYS A 362 4.31 -9.66 10.99
CA LYS A 362 4.44 -10.04 12.41
C LYS A 362 4.57 -8.80 13.27
N SER A 363 3.56 -8.52 14.11
CA SER A 363 3.49 -7.33 14.98
C SER A 363 3.66 -6.00 14.24
N LYS A 364 3.39 -5.95 12.94
CA LYS A 364 3.49 -4.73 12.15
C LYS A 364 2.22 -4.49 11.39
N CYS A 365 1.82 -3.22 11.25
CA CYS A 365 0.67 -2.89 10.43
C CYS A 365 1.05 -3.05 8.95
N ILE A 366 0.07 -2.81 8.08
CA ILE A 366 0.21 -2.94 6.64
C ILE A 366 1.23 -1.96 6.03
N LEU A 367 1.56 -0.89 6.75
CA LEU A 367 2.58 0.11 6.39
C LEU A 367 3.91 -0.15 7.11
N ASN A 368 4.14 -1.38 7.59
CA ASN A 368 5.36 -1.80 8.26
C ASN A 368 5.67 -1.03 9.58
N HIS A 369 4.70 -0.30 10.15
CA HIS A 369 4.82 0.29 11.49
C HIS A 369 4.59 -0.78 12.57
N ASN A 370 5.28 -0.67 13.71
CA ASN A 370 5.05 -1.60 14.81
C ASN A 370 3.63 -1.45 15.39
N LEU A 371 3.00 -2.59 15.67
CA LEU A 371 1.74 -2.70 16.39
C LEU A 371 2.04 -2.90 17.87
N ILE A 372 1.52 -2.00 18.70
CA ILE A 372 1.67 -2.02 20.15
C ILE A 372 0.44 -2.71 20.74
N GLN A 373 0.67 -3.71 21.59
CA GLN A 373 -0.41 -4.35 22.33
C GLN A 373 -0.81 -3.46 23.51
N GLU A 374 -2.09 -3.14 23.63
CA GLU A 374 -2.59 -2.28 24.69
C GLU A 374 -4.04 -2.60 25.08
N LYS A 375 -4.48 -2.10 26.24
CA LYS A 375 -5.85 -2.24 26.71
C LYS A 375 -6.71 -1.08 26.19
N HIS A 376 -7.81 -1.40 25.55
CA HIS A 376 -8.80 -0.44 25.06
C HIS A 376 -10.10 -0.51 25.88
N ILE A 377 -10.80 0.61 25.95
CA ILE A 377 -12.10 0.76 26.62
C ILE A 377 -13.17 1.08 25.55
N GLY A 378 -13.22 0.31 24.46
CA GLY A 378 -14.25 0.44 23.42
C GLY A 378 -14.14 1.64 22.47
N LYS A 379 -13.12 2.51 22.61
CA LYS A 379 -12.99 3.72 21.78
C LYS A 379 -12.69 3.46 20.29
N TYR A 380 -12.04 2.33 19.98
CA TYR A 380 -11.57 2.04 18.62
C TYR A 380 -12.32 0.85 18.03
N LYS A 381 -12.63 0.93 16.73
CA LYS A 381 -13.14 -0.19 15.94
C LYS A 381 -11.98 -0.98 15.35
N CYS A 382 -12.05 -2.31 15.46
CA CYS A 382 -11.11 -3.20 14.81
C CYS A 382 -11.22 -3.03 13.28
N LYS A 383 -10.11 -2.72 12.62
CA LYS A 383 -10.07 -2.53 11.16
C LYS A 383 -10.41 -3.80 10.36
N SER A 384 -10.29 -4.96 10.98
CA SER A 384 -10.59 -6.26 10.34
C SER A 384 -12.04 -6.69 10.51
N CYS A 385 -12.57 -6.74 11.74
CA CYS A 385 -13.95 -7.21 11.99
C CYS A 385 -14.98 -6.09 12.20
N SER A 386 -14.55 -4.82 12.25
CA SER A 386 -15.37 -3.64 12.55
C SER A 386 -15.96 -3.57 13.97
N ASP A 387 -15.80 -4.60 14.81
CA ASP A 387 -16.23 -4.58 16.21
C ASP A 387 -15.43 -3.59 17.05
N TYR A 388 -16.06 -3.03 18.08
CA TYR A 388 -15.35 -2.22 19.09
C TYR A 388 -14.39 -3.07 19.91
N ILE A 389 -13.18 -2.54 20.14
CA ILE A 389 -12.14 -3.22 20.92
C ILE A 389 -12.37 -2.93 22.40
N MET A 390 -12.99 -3.89 23.11
CA MET A 390 -13.39 -3.74 24.52
C MET A 390 -12.31 -4.13 25.55
N ASN A 391 -11.18 -4.70 25.10
CA ASN A 391 -10.11 -5.21 25.97
C ASN A 391 -8.75 -5.02 25.27
N ILE A 392 -7.89 -6.02 25.31
CA ILE A 392 -6.59 -6.00 24.65
C ILE A 392 -6.79 -5.94 23.14
N GLY A 393 -6.08 -5.02 22.49
CA GLY A 393 -5.96 -4.85 21.05
C GLY A 393 -4.52 -4.58 20.67
N HIS A 394 -4.29 -4.45 19.37
CA HIS A 394 -3.01 -4.06 18.81
C HIS A 394 -3.21 -2.80 17.97
N SER A 395 -2.42 -1.78 18.25
CA SER A 395 -2.57 -0.45 17.68
C SER A 395 -1.30 0.01 17.01
N CYS A 396 -1.44 0.60 15.84
CA CYS A 396 -0.43 1.46 15.24
C CYS A 396 -1.00 2.88 15.20
N PHE A 397 -0.52 3.72 16.12
CA PHE A 397 -0.95 5.12 16.23
C PHE A 397 -0.51 5.98 15.05
N ILE A 398 0.57 5.61 14.35
CA ILE A 398 1.07 6.35 13.19
C ILE A 398 0.03 6.36 12.05
N CYS A 399 -0.68 5.25 11.85
CA CYS A 399 -1.69 5.12 10.79
C CYS A 399 -3.10 4.84 11.31
N ASN A 400 -3.34 5.06 12.61
CA ASN A 400 -4.63 4.82 13.27
C ASN A 400 -5.21 3.42 12.97
N PHE A 401 -4.33 2.41 12.93
CA PHE A 401 -4.69 1.04 12.61
C PHE A 401 -4.85 0.24 13.91
N HIS A 402 -6.08 -0.13 14.22
CA HIS A 402 -6.41 -0.88 15.44
C HIS A 402 -7.00 -2.24 15.08
N VAL A 403 -6.55 -3.30 15.75
CA VAL A 403 -7.02 -4.66 15.52
C VAL A 403 -7.23 -5.40 16.84
N CYS A 404 -8.39 -6.05 17.01
CA CYS A 404 -8.67 -6.82 18.22
C CYS A 404 -7.76 -8.06 18.29
N VAL A 405 -7.54 -8.63 19.49
CA VAL A 405 -6.67 -9.82 19.67
C VAL A 405 -7.09 -11.00 18.77
N LYS A 406 -8.39 -11.24 18.60
CA LYS A 406 -8.89 -12.32 17.72
C LYS A 406 -8.45 -12.11 16.27
N CYS A 407 -8.64 -10.90 15.76
CA CYS A 407 -8.22 -10.55 14.40
C CYS A 407 -6.69 -10.49 14.26
N PHE A 408 -5.95 -10.10 15.30
CA PHE A 408 -4.49 -10.07 15.29
C PHE A 408 -3.87 -11.46 15.14
N LYS A 409 -4.44 -12.49 15.81
CA LYS A 409 -4.00 -13.88 15.62
C LYS A 409 -4.07 -14.30 14.15
N ASN A 410 -5.19 -13.97 13.49
CA ASN A 410 -5.36 -14.23 12.06
C ASN A 410 -4.49 -13.33 11.19
N TYR A 411 -4.20 -12.11 11.64
CA TYR A 411 -3.39 -11.14 10.92
C TYR A 411 -1.93 -11.59 10.72
N ASN A 412 -1.43 -12.47 11.59
CA ASN A 412 -0.08 -13.05 11.47
C ASN A 412 -0.02 -14.31 10.60
N LEU A 413 -1.14 -14.75 10.03
CA LEU A 413 -1.16 -15.86 9.08
C LEU A 413 -0.58 -15.45 7.72
N ASP A 414 0.04 -16.40 7.05
CA ASP A 414 0.70 -16.21 5.74
C ASP A 414 -0.28 -15.70 4.68
N ILE A 415 0.23 -14.88 3.77
CA ILE A 415 -0.54 -14.26 2.69
C ILE A 415 0.08 -14.60 1.33
N PRO A 416 -0.77 -14.82 0.30
CA PRO A 416 -0.27 -15.00 -1.05
C PRO A 416 0.27 -13.67 -1.57
N GLN A 417 1.43 -13.69 -2.24
CA GLN A 417 2.08 -12.47 -2.73
C GLN A 417 1.59 -12.05 -4.12
N ASN A 418 1.44 -13.01 -5.03
CA ASN A 418 1.13 -12.70 -6.42
C ASN A 418 0.34 -13.82 -7.11
N PRO A 419 -0.93 -13.56 -7.47
CA PRO A 419 -1.76 -12.43 -7.07
C PRO A 419 -2.11 -12.43 -5.58
N ILE A 420 -2.48 -11.25 -5.11
CA ILE A 420 -3.19 -11.11 -3.85
C ILE A 420 -4.59 -11.69 -4.00
N LEU A 421 -4.91 -12.63 -3.12
CA LEU A 421 -6.24 -13.24 -3.05
C LEU A 421 -7.12 -12.45 -2.08
N SER A 422 -8.36 -12.19 -2.51
CA SER A 422 -9.34 -11.43 -1.73
C SER A 422 -10.73 -12.03 -1.80
N CYS A 423 -11.56 -11.82 -0.78
CA CYS A 423 -12.98 -12.16 -0.84
C CYS A 423 -13.79 -11.13 -1.65
N PHE A 424 -15.10 -11.35 -1.76
CA PHE A 424 -16.05 -10.46 -2.45
C PHE A 424 -16.12 -9.03 -1.88
N ASN A 425 -15.79 -8.84 -0.60
CA ASN A 425 -15.67 -7.51 0.02
C ASN A 425 -14.25 -6.95 -0.03
N LYS A 426 -13.37 -7.51 -0.87
CA LYS A 426 -11.95 -7.11 -1.02
C LYS A 426 -11.15 -7.19 0.29
N HIS A 427 -11.53 -8.05 1.21
CA HIS A 427 -10.66 -8.36 2.35
C HIS A 427 -9.58 -9.37 1.92
N LEU A 428 -8.37 -9.18 2.41
CA LEU A 428 -7.24 -10.06 2.17
C LEU A 428 -7.52 -11.47 2.73
N LEU A 429 -7.32 -12.51 1.92
CA LEU A 429 -7.39 -13.89 2.39
C LEU A 429 -6.06 -14.31 3.02
N ARG A 430 -6.13 -15.14 4.06
CA ARG A 430 -4.95 -15.59 4.82
C ARG A 430 -4.94 -17.08 5.00
N TRP A 431 -3.76 -17.69 4.87
CA TRP A 431 -3.61 -19.14 4.90
C TRP A 431 -3.81 -19.70 6.32
N ASN A 432 -4.77 -20.61 6.49
CA ASN A 432 -5.15 -21.23 7.75
C ASN A 432 -5.24 -22.76 7.57
N THR A 433 -4.52 -23.51 8.40
CA THR A 433 -4.43 -24.99 8.35
C THR A 433 -5.20 -25.70 9.47
N GLN A 434 -5.94 -24.97 10.29
CA GLN A 434 -6.53 -25.48 11.55
C GLN A 434 -8.05 -25.58 11.51
N ARG A 435 -8.69 -25.54 10.33
CA ARG A 435 -10.16 -25.55 10.22
C ARG A 435 -10.67 -26.45 9.10
N GLN A 436 -11.78 -27.13 9.36
CA GLN A 436 -12.60 -27.70 8.29
C GLN A 436 -13.46 -26.61 7.67
N PHE A 437 -13.59 -26.61 6.35
CA PHE A 437 -14.38 -25.61 5.62
C PHE A 437 -14.86 -26.17 4.28
N GLY A 438 -15.92 -25.59 3.74
CA GLY A 438 -16.33 -25.75 2.35
C GLY A 438 -15.78 -24.61 1.49
N CYS A 439 -15.06 -24.93 0.42
CA CYS A 439 -14.47 -23.91 -0.45
C CYS A 439 -15.55 -23.13 -1.22
N ASN A 440 -15.57 -21.80 -1.13
CA ASN A 440 -16.51 -20.93 -1.86
C ASN A 440 -16.29 -20.91 -3.40
N ALA A 441 -15.28 -21.58 -3.93
CA ALA A 441 -15.07 -21.68 -5.38
C ALA A 441 -15.50 -23.05 -5.93
N CYS A 442 -15.08 -24.15 -5.28
CA CYS A 442 -15.35 -25.50 -5.77
C CYS A 442 -16.36 -26.30 -4.94
N ALA A 443 -16.77 -25.80 -3.77
CA ALA A 443 -17.63 -26.44 -2.77
C ALA A 443 -17.09 -27.77 -2.19
N ARG A 444 -15.79 -28.03 -2.32
CA ARG A 444 -15.16 -29.20 -1.66
C ARG A 444 -14.81 -28.88 -0.22
N ASN A 445 -14.97 -29.87 0.65
CA ASN A 445 -14.55 -29.80 2.05
C ASN A 445 -13.05 -30.10 2.17
N MET A 446 -12.34 -29.30 2.96
CA MET A 446 -10.87 -29.34 3.08
C MET A 446 -10.43 -28.95 4.51
N GLN A 447 -9.17 -29.20 4.85
CA GLN A 447 -8.57 -28.90 6.17
C GLN A 447 -7.74 -27.61 6.22
N SER A 448 -7.36 -27.08 5.05
CA SER A 448 -6.55 -25.86 4.93
C SER A 448 -7.08 -24.92 3.84
N SER A 449 -7.33 -23.65 4.19
CA SER A 449 -7.89 -22.61 3.30
C SER A 449 -7.09 -21.32 3.34
N PHE A 450 -7.20 -20.53 2.28
CA PHE A 450 -7.14 -19.08 2.39
C PHE A 450 -8.48 -18.58 2.91
N HIS A 451 -8.47 -18.09 4.16
CA HIS A 451 -9.63 -17.69 4.92
C HIS A 451 -9.73 -16.17 5.06
N CYS A 452 -10.93 -15.63 4.88
CA CYS A 452 -11.33 -14.30 5.33
C CYS A 452 -12.22 -14.41 6.56
N MET A 453 -11.71 -13.96 7.70
CA MET A 453 -12.47 -13.96 8.96
C MET A 453 -13.72 -13.10 8.89
N SER A 454 -13.62 -11.90 8.30
CA SER A 454 -14.71 -10.92 8.30
C SER A 454 -15.90 -11.32 7.44
N CYS A 455 -15.67 -12.13 6.40
CA CYS A 455 -16.72 -12.55 5.47
C CYS A 455 -17.07 -14.04 5.57
N ASN A 456 -16.38 -14.77 6.45
CA ASN A 456 -16.38 -16.23 6.49
C ASN A 456 -16.27 -16.85 5.08
N TYR A 457 -15.28 -16.37 4.32
CA TYR A 457 -15.02 -16.80 2.95
C TYR A 457 -13.74 -17.64 2.92
N ASP A 458 -13.82 -18.82 2.32
CA ASP A 458 -12.74 -19.80 2.26
C ASP A 458 -12.43 -20.23 0.82
N LEU A 459 -11.16 -20.21 0.47
CA LEU A 459 -10.64 -20.71 -0.81
C LEU A 459 -9.63 -21.84 -0.55
N CYS A 460 -9.87 -23.03 -1.10
CA CYS A 460 -8.92 -24.13 -0.94
C CYS A 460 -7.65 -23.90 -1.77
N PHE A 461 -6.56 -24.55 -1.38
CA PHE A 461 -5.25 -24.40 -2.03
C PHE A 461 -5.30 -24.63 -3.55
N ALA A 462 -6.01 -25.66 -4.01
CA ALA A 462 -6.11 -25.98 -5.44
C ALA A 462 -6.86 -24.91 -6.26
N CYS A 463 -7.84 -24.24 -5.65
CA CYS A 463 -8.53 -23.13 -6.30
C CYS A 463 -7.66 -21.86 -6.29
N ALA A 464 -7.00 -21.59 -5.16
CA ALA A 464 -6.06 -20.48 -5.02
C ALA A 464 -4.90 -20.57 -6.02
N ASP A 465 -4.16 -21.69 -6.05
CA ASP A 465 -3.06 -21.89 -6.99
C ASP A 465 -3.50 -21.72 -8.45
N TYR A 466 -4.72 -22.17 -8.78
CA TYR A 466 -5.25 -22.00 -10.13
C TYR A 466 -5.60 -20.54 -10.45
N LEU A 467 -6.20 -19.79 -9.52
CA LEU A 467 -6.41 -18.34 -9.71
C LEU A 467 -5.07 -17.61 -9.86
N GLU A 468 -4.07 -18.04 -9.11
CA GLU A 468 -2.73 -17.48 -9.24
C GLU A 468 -2.17 -17.71 -10.64
N ASP A 469 -2.33 -18.91 -11.18
CA ASP A 469 -1.94 -19.22 -12.57
C ASP A 469 -2.76 -18.43 -13.60
N VAL A 470 -4.06 -18.22 -13.38
CA VAL A 470 -4.92 -17.42 -14.28
C VAL A 470 -4.39 -16.00 -14.40
N VAL A 471 -4.07 -15.35 -13.28
CA VAL A 471 -3.54 -13.98 -13.29
C VAL A 471 -2.12 -13.96 -13.86
N ARG A 472 -1.25 -14.84 -13.38
CA ARG A 472 0.17 -14.84 -13.73
C ARG A 472 0.43 -15.18 -15.20
N LEU A 473 -0.29 -16.16 -15.74
CA LEU A 473 -0.15 -16.58 -17.14
C LEU A 473 -1.09 -15.80 -18.07
N ASN A 474 -1.83 -14.82 -17.55
CA ASN A 474 -2.84 -14.05 -18.26
C ASN A 474 -3.80 -14.96 -19.05
N ILE A 475 -4.36 -15.97 -18.37
CA ILE A 475 -5.26 -16.95 -18.99
C ILE A 475 -6.59 -16.25 -19.28
N ILE A 476 -6.77 -15.87 -20.54
CA ILE A 476 -8.01 -15.31 -21.06
C ILE A 476 -8.84 -16.44 -21.66
N ARG A 477 -10.12 -16.51 -21.26
CA ARG A 477 -11.12 -17.41 -21.85
C ARG A 477 -12.34 -16.60 -22.20
N THR A 478 -13.03 -17.05 -23.24
CA THR A 478 -14.23 -16.39 -23.73
C THR A 478 -15.44 -17.31 -23.67
N ASP A 479 -16.63 -16.71 -23.65
CA ASP A 479 -17.87 -17.43 -23.93
C ASP A 479 -18.01 -17.74 -25.45
N ASN A 480 -19.15 -18.32 -25.83
CA ASN A 480 -19.47 -18.66 -27.23
C ASN A 480 -19.57 -17.43 -28.14
N ASN A 481 -19.77 -16.24 -27.57
CA ASN A 481 -19.84 -14.97 -28.30
C ASN A 481 -18.48 -14.24 -28.33
N LYS A 482 -17.40 -14.91 -27.93
CA LYS A 482 -16.04 -14.35 -27.84
C LYS A 482 -15.90 -13.21 -26.81
N HIS A 483 -16.83 -13.05 -25.88
CA HIS A 483 -16.67 -12.10 -24.79
C HIS A 483 -15.80 -12.71 -23.68
N GLN A 484 -14.88 -11.91 -23.14
CA GLN A 484 -13.98 -12.34 -22.08
C GLN A 484 -14.74 -12.66 -20.79
N LEU A 485 -14.39 -13.80 -20.20
CA LEU A 485 -14.86 -14.21 -18.88
C LEU A 485 -13.96 -13.61 -17.80
N MET A 486 -14.57 -12.89 -16.86
CA MET A 486 -13.88 -12.19 -15.78
C MET A 486 -14.19 -12.84 -14.43
N GLU A 487 -13.22 -12.83 -13.51
CA GLU A 487 -13.40 -13.25 -12.12
C GLU A 487 -14.49 -12.40 -11.44
N ARG A 488 -15.52 -13.04 -10.86
CA ARG A 488 -16.62 -12.39 -10.15
C ARG A 488 -17.10 -13.21 -8.96
N PHE A 489 -17.85 -12.58 -8.07
CA PHE A 489 -18.52 -13.21 -6.95
C PHE A 489 -20.04 -13.09 -7.08
N MET A 490 -20.76 -14.15 -6.75
CA MET A 490 -22.23 -14.13 -6.69
C MET A 490 -22.69 -13.36 -5.44
N LEU A 491 -23.45 -12.28 -5.60
CA LEU A 491 -23.95 -11.43 -4.50
C LEU A 491 -25.48 -11.56 -4.34
N SER A 492 -26.01 -11.45 -3.11
CA SER A 492 -27.44 -11.67 -2.78
C SER A 492 -28.44 -10.69 -3.41
N GLY A 493 -28.00 -9.65 -4.13
CA GLY A 493 -28.84 -8.50 -4.47
C GLY A 493 -29.48 -8.51 -5.86
N SER A 494 -29.08 -9.43 -6.76
CA SER A 494 -29.63 -9.46 -8.11
C SER A 494 -30.77 -10.50 -8.19
N ASN A 495 -32.02 -10.05 -8.02
CA ASN A 495 -33.27 -10.73 -8.34
C ASN A 495 -33.18 -12.25 -8.57
N ASN A 496 -33.57 -13.09 -7.59
CA ASN A 496 -34.04 -14.51 -7.61
C ASN A 496 -33.58 -15.53 -8.69
N TYR A 497 -32.69 -15.21 -9.61
CA TYR A 497 -32.16 -16.13 -10.59
C TYR A 497 -31.06 -16.91 -9.90
N VAL A 498 -31.40 -18.13 -9.48
CA VAL A 498 -30.44 -19.18 -9.16
C VAL A 498 -29.56 -19.35 -10.40
N SER A 499 -28.42 -18.67 -10.39
CA SER A 499 -27.47 -18.78 -11.49
C SER A 499 -26.78 -20.13 -11.35
N SER A 500 -26.75 -20.89 -12.43
CA SER A 500 -26.03 -22.16 -12.52
C SER A 500 -24.83 -22.02 -13.45
N CYS A 501 -23.87 -22.92 -13.29
CA CYS A 501 -22.74 -23.01 -14.21
C CYS A 501 -23.25 -23.42 -15.59
N GLY A 502 -23.06 -22.56 -16.60
CA GLY A 502 -23.51 -22.83 -17.97
C GLY A 502 -22.83 -24.03 -18.65
N SER A 503 -21.83 -24.64 -18.03
CA SER A 503 -21.17 -25.87 -18.55
C SER A 503 -21.54 -27.15 -17.80
N CYS A 504 -21.83 -27.10 -16.50
CA CYS A 504 -22.13 -28.30 -15.71
C CYS A 504 -23.44 -28.24 -14.94
N ASN A 505 -24.22 -27.18 -15.13
CA ASN A 505 -25.51 -26.91 -14.48
C ASN A 505 -25.48 -26.89 -12.94
N LYS A 506 -24.29 -26.93 -12.31
CA LYS A 506 -24.13 -26.79 -10.86
C LYS A 506 -24.68 -25.44 -10.42
N GLN A 507 -25.65 -25.44 -9.51
CA GLN A 507 -26.17 -24.22 -8.91
C GLN A 507 -25.10 -23.54 -8.06
N PHE A 508 -25.01 -22.22 -8.17
CA PHE A 508 -24.12 -21.43 -7.33
C PHE A 508 -24.81 -21.06 -6.02
N VAL A 509 -24.06 -21.15 -4.92
CA VAL A 509 -24.47 -20.60 -3.62
C VAL A 509 -23.99 -19.16 -3.50
N LEU A 510 -24.49 -18.45 -2.50
CA LEU A 510 -24.09 -17.09 -2.21
C LEU A 510 -22.57 -16.97 -2.00
N ASN A 511 -21.99 -15.88 -2.49
CA ASN A 511 -20.56 -15.56 -2.45
C ASN A 511 -19.67 -16.56 -3.21
N ASN A 512 -20.25 -17.41 -4.07
CA ASN A 512 -19.42 -18.29 -4.89
C ASN A 512 -18.54 -17.50 -5.85
N LEU A 513 -17.28 -17.93 -5.97
CA LEU A 513 -16.38 -17.46 -7.01
C LEU A 513 -16.75 -18.09 -8.35
N VAL A 514 -16.99 -17.25 -9.34
CA VAL A 514 -17.35 -17.65 -10.70
C VAL A 514 -16.53 -16.86 -11.71
N PHE A 515 -16.45 -17.36 -12.93
CA PHE A 515 -16.03 -16.55 -14.07
C PHE A 515 -17.28 -16.19 -14.87
N SER A 516 -17.43 -14.93 -15.23
CA SER A 516 -18.64 -14.47 -15.90
C SER A 516 -18.40 -13.48 -17.02
N CYS A 517 -19.32 -13.49 -17.98
CA CYS A 517 -19.48 -12.47 -18.99
C CYS A 517 -20.69 -11.61 -18.61
N GLU A 518 -20.46 -10.32 -18.31
CA GLU A 518 -21.54 -9.42 -17.90
C GLU A 518 -22.53 -9.09 -19.01
N ILE A 519 -22.08 -9.15 -20.27
CA ILE A 519 -22.88 -8.87 -21.46
C ILE A 519 -23.85 -10.02 -21.69
N CYS A 520 -23.34 -11.25 -21.73
CA CYS A 520 -24.14 -12.46 -22.01
C CYS A 520 -24.84 -13.04 -20.79
N LYS A 521 -24.55 -12.53 -19.57
CA LYS A 521 -25.00 -13.13 -18.31
C LYS A 521 -24.65 -14.62 -18.22
N PHE A 522 -23.51 -14.99 -18.78
CA PHE A 522 -23.00 -16.37 -18.77
C PHE A 522 -22.04 -16.53 -17.59
N TYR A 523 -22.21 -17.61 -16.81
CA TYR A 523 -21.43 -17.90 -15.61
C TYR A 523 -20.85 -19.31 -15.68
N ILE A 524 -19.59 -19.49 -15.29
CA ILE A 524 -18.94 -20.79 -15.26
C ILE A 524 -18.18 -20.97 -13.94
N CYS A 525 -18.24 -22.18 -13.37
CA CYS A 525 -17.54 -22.48 -12.12
C CYS A 525 -16.03 -22.61 -12.38
N ILE A 526 -15.20 -22.42 -11.33
CA ILE A 526 -13.74 -22.52 -11.45
C ILE A 526 -13.27 -23.87 -12.03
N THR A 527 -13.97 -24.97 -11.72
CA THR A 527 -13.62 -26.30 -12.24
C THR A 527 -13.85 -26.40 -13.75
N CYS A 528 -14.99 -25.91 -14.24
CA CYS A 528 -15.29 -25.86 -15.67
C CYS A 528 -14.40 -24.84 -16.39
N PHE A 529 -14.13 -23.69 -15.76
CA PHE A 529 -13.13 -22.73 -16.24
C PHE A 529 -11.70 -23.27 -16.16
N LYS A 530 -11.40 -24.36 -15.46
CA LYS A 530 -10.10 -25.05 -15.56
C LYS A 530 -10.10 -26.04 -16.72
N ASN A 531 -11.18 -26.80 -16.86
CA ASN A 531 -11.27 -27.92 -17.81
C ASN A 531 -11.63 -27.53 -19.24
N ASN A 532 -12.17 -26.33 -19.49
CA ASN A 532 -12.55 -25.92 -20.85
C ASN A 532 -11.27 -25.68 -21.70
N ARG A 533 -10.79 -26.70 -22.41
CA ARG A 533 -9.48 -26.70 -23.09
C ARG A 533 -9.40 -25.82 -24.34
N VAL A 534 -10.34 -24.90 -24.59
CA VAL A 534 -10.18 -23.88 -25.63
C VAL A 534 -9.18 -22.83 -25.15
N THR A 535 -7.89 -23.17 -25.13
CA THR A 535 -6.80 -22.24 -24.85
C THR A 535 -6.36 -21.58 -26.15
N GLN A 536 -6.87 -20.38 -26.43
CA GLN A 536 -6.11 -19.45 -27.25
C GLN A 536 -4.90 -19.01 -26.42
N LYS A 537 -3.79 -19.76 -26.51
CA LYS A 537 -2.50 -19.25 -26.02
C LYS A 537 -2.21 -18.02 -26.88
N ILE A 538 -2.36 -16.83 -26.32
CA ILE A 538 -1.74 -15.63 -26.86
C ILE A 538 -0.24 -15.94 -26.87
N ARG A 539 0.30 -16.25 -28.05
CA ARG A 539 1.74 -16.31 -28.24
C ARG A 539 2.23 -14.88 -28.01
N ASN A 540 2.61 -14.58 -26.79
CA ASN A 540 3.52 -13.47 -26.53
C ASN A 540 4.83 -13.86 -27.21
N THR A 541 4.95 -13.57 -28.50
CA THR A 541 6.24 -13.55 -29.20
C THR A 541 7.04 -12.41 -28.60
N PHE A 542 7.68 -12.68 -27.47
CA PHE A 542 8.91 -11.99 -27.12
C PHE A 542 9.93 -12.44 -28.18
N LYS A 543 10.07 -11.64 -29.24
CA LYS A 543 11.29 -11.67 -30.03
C LYS A 543 12.39 -11.22 -29.07
N VAL A 544 13.16 -12.18 -28.57
CA VAL A 544 14.50 -11.91 -28.07
C VAL A 544 15.26 -11.43 -29.30
N ILE A 545 15.54 -10.12 -29.34
CA ILE A 545 16.50 -9.52 -30.28
C ILE A 545 17.85 -9.57 -29.60
#